data_AF-A0A090Q382-F1
#
_entry.id   AF-A0A090Q382-F1
#
_cell.length_a   1.000
_cell.length_b   1.000
_cell.length_c   1.000
_cell.angle_alpha   90.00
_cell.angle_beta   90.00
_cell.angle_gamma   90.00
#
_symmetry.space_group_name_H-M   'P 1'
#
loop_
_entity.id
_entity.type
_entity.pdbx_description
1 polymer ?
#
loop_
_entity_poly.entity_id
_entity_poly.type
_entity_poly.pdbx_seq_one_letter_code
_entity_poly.pdbx_strand_id
1 'polypeptide(L)'
;MEPDGSRATDVEVVLSNYRIINRLFSRDNAKFSEPDRDFILGRAFTDDEGKIEMTALSATNSLFYLTIYRDDQPLQDYRINKKSFTNLELLIPEVPIKEELDVILVFQSSTGVNNDLDIQIVAESMDCPLLYENGTFQLPSSIESFECNPQFIGVPASENPQQAPVTTLAPSQMEVSIFNGTSTTTSTIQIDANTQTYVINY
;
A
#
# COMPACT_ATOMS: atom_id res chain seq x y z
N MET A 1 -21.13 8.34 -0.37
CA MET A 1 -20.87 9.10 -1.62
C MET A 1 -19.96 8.20 -2.43
N GLU A 2 -20.33 7.85 -3.66
CA GLU A 2 -19.36 7.22 -4.56
C GLU A 2 -18.22 8.21 -4.82
N PRO A 3 -16.95 7.77 -4.94
CA PRO A 3 -15.92 8.63 -5.48
C PRO A 3 -16.24 8.83 -6.96
N ASP A 4 -16.76 10.01 -7.31
CA ASP A 4 -17.21 10.39 -8.66
C ASP A 4 -16.07 10.58 -9.67
N GLY A 5 -14.85 10.11 -9.36
CA GLY A 5 -13.66 10.36 -10.16
C GLY A 5 -13.29 11.84 -10.25
N SER A 6 -13.85 12.71 -9.40
CA SER A 6 -13.41 14.09 -9.31
C SER A 6 -11.99 14.18 -8.73
N ARG A 7 -11.24 15.18 -9.21
CA ARG A 7 -9.90 15.48 -8.74
C ARG A 7 -9.96 15.90 -7.28
N ALA A 8 -9.02 15.40 -6.48
CA ALA A 8 -8.97 15.71 -5.07
C ALA A 8 -8.43 17.13 -4.86
N THR A 9 -9.30 18.06 -4.45
CA THR A 9 -8.96 19.46 -4.19
C THR A 9 -8.78 19.71 -2.69
N ASP A 10 -7.89 20.65 -2.33
CA ASP A 10 -7.62 21.04 -0.94
C ASP A 10 -7.20 19.86 -0.03
N VAL A 11 -6.49 18.89 -0.59
CA VAL A 11 -5.93 17.74 0.14
C VAL A 11 -4.48 18.03 0.49
N GLU A 12 -4.10 17.83 1.76
CA GLU A 12 -2.72 18.08 2.21
C GLU A 12 -1.80 16.94 1.75
N VAL A 13 -0.66 17.30 1.18
CA VAL A 13 0.41 16.38 0.82
C VAL A 13 1.66 16.77 1.60
N VAL A 14 2.20 15.83 2.37
CA VAL A 14 3.35 16.03 3.25
C VAL A 14 4.50 15.17 2.78
N LEU A 15 5.67 15.77 2.59
CA LEU A 15 6.93 15.06 2.37
C LEU A 15 7.72 15.01 3.67
N SER A 16 8.14 13.81 4.09
CA SER A 16 8.98 13.59 5.27
C SER A 16 10.17 12.67 4.95
N ASN A 17 11.14 12.59 5.85
CA ASN A 17 12.30 11.69 5.75
C ASN A 17 12.30 10.56 6.80
N TYR A 18 11.24 10.49 7.61
CA TYR A 18 10.98 9.45 8.61
C TYR A 18 9.47 9.25 8.70
N ARG A 19 9.05 8.04 9.00
CA ARG A 19 7.66 7.68 9.28
C ARG A 19 7.56 7.13 10.69
N ILE A 20 6.63 7.63 11.49
CA ILE A 20 6.16 6.92 12.67
C ILE A 20 5.07 5.96 12.22
N ILE A 21 5.46 4.70 12.08
CA ILE A 21 4.48 3.62 12.10
C ILE A 21 4.32 3.27 13.57
N ASN A 22 3.11 3.40 14.12
CA ASN A 22 2.78 2.94 15.48
C ASN A 22 2.87 1.40 15.56
N ARG A 23 4.09 0.86 15.49
CA ARG A 23 4.36 -0.54 15.78
C ARG A 23 4.49 -0.67 17.28
N LEU A 24 3.64 -1.51 17.88
CA LEU A 24 3.67 -1.84 19.31
C LEU A 24 5.06 -2.29 19.81
N PHE A 25 5.98 -2.69 18.92
CA PHE A 25 7.35 -3.07 19.27
C PHE A 25 8.36 -2.78 18.15
N SER A 26 8.87 -1.54 18.04
CA SER A 26 10.26 -1.33 17.58
C SER A 26 10.75 0.07 17.93
N ARG A 27 11.63 0.16 18.93
CA ARG A 27 12.56 1.28 19.05
C ARG A 27 13.76 0.95 18.17
N ASP A 28 14.08 1.85 17.24
CA ASP A 28 15.43 2.40 17.08
C ASP A 28 15.57 3.10 15.72
N ASN A 29 15.62 4.43 15.76
CA ASN A 29 16.57 5.29 15.04
C ASN A 29 16.44 6.70 15.62
N ALA A 30 17.52 7.22 16.21
CA ALA A 30 17.52 8.51 16.90
C ALA A 30 17.17 9.66 15.94
N LYS A 31 16.11 10.41 16.27
CA LYS A 31 15.62 11.55 15.51
C LYS A 31 15.99 12.86 16.18
N PHE A 32 16.23 13.91 15.39
CA PHE A 32 16.45 15.29 15.86
C PHE A 32 15.16 16.05 16.27
N SER A 33 14.01 15.39 16.23
CA SER A 33 12.72 15.93 16.71
C SER A 33 12.16 15.03 17.80
N GLU A 34 11.04 15.44 18.39
CA GLU A 34 10.25 14.59 19.28
C GLU A 34 10.07 13.18 18.66
N PRO A 35 10.23 12.11 19.47
CA PRO A 35 10.10 10.72 19.01
C PRO A 35 8.77 10.41 18.31
N ASP A 36 7.75 11.20 18.61
CA ASP A 36 6.36 10.99 18.18
C ASP A 36 5.92 11.93 17.05
N ARG A 37 6.84 12.61 16.35
CA ARG A 37 6.51 13.36 15.12
C ARG A 37 7.43 12.98 13.97
N ASP A 38 7.00 13.16 12.73
CA ASP A 38 7.81 13.08 11.50
C ASP A 38 8.53 14.40 11.18
N PHE A 39 9.67 14.35 10.48
CA PHE A 39 10.44 15.55 10.16
C PHE A 39 10.05 15.95 8.76
N ILE A 40 9.26 17.00 8.72
CA ILE A 40 8.60 17.48 7.52
C ILE A 40 9.63 18.23 6.68
N LEU A 41 9.81 17.78 5.45
CA LEU A 41 10.65 18.44 4.45
C LEU A 41 9.85 19.47 3.64
N GLY A 42 8.57 19.22 3.44
CA GLY A 42 7.67 20.11 2.71
C GLY A 42 6.21 19.75 2.95
N ARG A 43 5.33 20.72 2.73
CA ARG A 43 3.88 20.55 2.70
C ARG A 43 3.29 21.37 1.57
N ALA A 44 2.24 20.85 0.94
CA ALA A 44 1.44 21.56 -0.05
C ALA A 44 -0.01 21.09 0.01
N PHE A 45 -0.92 21.87 -0.55
CA PHE A 45 -2.31 21.48 -0.76
C PHE A 45 -2.56 21.35 -2.26
N THR A 46 -3.38 20.37 -2.64
CA THR A 46 -3.78 20.21 -4.04
C THR A 46 -4.60 21.39 -4.54
N ASP A 47 -4.29 21.87 -5.75
CA ASP A 47 -5.07 22.89 -6.43
C ASP A 47 -6.41 22.35 -6.97
N ASP A 48 -7.19 23.19 -7.64
CA ASP A 48 -8.47 22.82 -8.29
C ASP A 48 -8.32 21.71 -9.33
N GLU A 49 -7.09 21.48 -9.80
CA GLU A 49 -6.73 20.42 -10.74
C GLU A 49 -6.23 19.14 -10.05
N GLY A 50 -6.16 19.09 -8.72
CA GLY A 50 -5.62 17.97 -7.96
C GLY A 50 -4.09 17.87 -7.98
N LYS A 51 -3.40 18.94 -8.38
CA LYS A 51 -1.94 18.98 -8.55
C LYS A 51 -1.28 19.74 -7.40
N ILE A 52 -0.01 19.43 -7.16
CA ILE A 52 0.84 20.19 -6.24
C ILE A 52 2.16 20.54 -6.91
N GLU A 53 2.71 21.68 -6.51
CA GLU A 53 4.12 22.00 -6.66
C GLU A 53 4.64 22.40 -5.28
N MET A 54 5.78 21.84 -4.88
CA MET A 54 6.28 22.01 -3.53
C MET A 54 7.80 22.16 -3.53
N THR A 55 8.27 23.23 -2.89
CA THR A 55 9.69 23.33 -2.50
C THR A 55 9.89 22.60 -1.18
N ALA A 56 10.82 21.66 -1.14
CA ALA A 56 11.13 20.88 0.05
C ALA A 56 12.59 21.06 0.47
N LEU A 57 12.85 20.84 1.77
CA LEU A 57 14.20 20.78 2.30
C LEU A 57 14.93 19.56 1.70
N SER A 58 16.10 19.81 1.13
CA SER A 58 16.98 18.74 0.64
C SER A 58 17.56 17.97 1.83
N ALA A 59 17.28 16.68 1.91
CA ALA A 59 17.91 15.79 2.88
C ALA A 59 18.93 14.87 2.20
N THR A 60 19.94 14.44 2.95
CA THR A 60 20.94 13.47 2.45
C THR A 60 20.43 12.04 2.44
N ASN A 61 19.31 11.76 3.11
CA ASN A 61 18.68 10.45 3.24
C ASN A 61 18.45 9.80 1.87
N SER A 62 18.59 8.47 1.82
CA SER A 62 18.31 7.67 0.63
C SER A 62 16.81 7.48 0.37
N LEU A 63 15.97 7.87 1.33
CA LEU A 63 14.55 7.60 1.32
C LEU A 63 13.71 8.74 1.89
N PHE A 64 12.55 8.94 1.27
CA PHE A 64 11.55 9.92 1.62
C PHE A 64 10.16 9.26 1.65
N TYR A 65 9.24 9.86 2.39
CA TYR A 65 7.86 9.42 2.48
C TYR A 65 6.95 10.56 2.06
N LEU A 66 6.00 10.28 1.17
CA LEU A 66 4.95 11.20 0.77
C LEU A 66 3.63 10.68 1.30
N THR A 67 3.00 11.45 2.17
CA THR A 67 1.72 11.11 2.79
C THR A 67 0.66 12.09 2.32
N ILE A 68 -0.50 11.55 1.94
CA ILE A 68 -1.69 12.32 1.58
C ILE A 68 -2.63 12.30 2.80
N TYR A 69 -3.06 13.48 3.25
CA TYR A 69 -3.98 13.64 4.38
C TYR A 69 -5.29 14.28 3.94
N ARG A 70 -6.39 13.83 4.56
CA ARG A 70 -7.69 14.49 4.51
C ARG A 70 -8.22 14.60 5.93
N ASP A 71 -8.63 15.80 6.34
CA ASP A 71 -9.16 16.06 7.69
C ASP A 71 -8.27 15.51 8.82
N ASP A 72 -6.94 15.73 8.69
CA ASP A 72 -5.90 15.21 9.60
C ASP A 72 -5.77 13.68 9.68
N GLN A 73 -6.46 12.92 8.81
CA GLN A 73 -6.30 11.47 8.70
C GLN A 73 -5.41 11.11 7.49
N PRO A 74 -4.37 10.27 7.66
CA PRO A 74 -3.58 9.80 6.54
C PRO A 74 -4.43 8.88 5.67
N LEU A 75 -4.55 9.21 4.38
CA LEU A 75 -5.26 8.41 3.39
C LEU A 75 -4.33 7.43 2.67
N GLN A 76 -3.10 7.85 2.43
CA GLN A 76 -2.18 7.09 1.61
C GLN A 76 -0.74 7.48 1.90
N ASP A 77 0.14 6.48 1.87
CA ASP A 77 1.57 6.65 2.00
C ASP A 77 2.30 6.10 0.77
N TYR A 78 3.33 6.83 0.34
CA TYR A 78 4.24 6.42 -0.70
C TYR A 78 5.68 6.54 -0.22
N ARG A 79 6.48 5.56 -0.59
CA ARG A 79 7.92 5.56 -0.33
C ARG A 79 8.63 6.03 -1.59
N ILE A 80 9.49 7.04 -1.48
CA ILE A 80 10.21 7.61 -2.62
C ILE A 80 11.71 7.33 -2.44
N ASN A 81 12.31 6.67 -3.42
CA ASN A 81 13.76 6.50 -3.45
C ASN A 81 14.43 7.81 -3.88
N LYS A 82 15.54 8.19 -3.24
CA LYS A 82 16.36 9.34 -3.67
C LYS A 82 16.79 9.25 -5.13
N LYS A 83 16.98 8.03 -5.66
CA LYS A 83 17.33 7.81 -7.07
C LYS A 83 16.26 8.28 -8.05
N SER A 84 15.01 8.46 -7.59
CA SER A 84 13.90 8.96 -8.41
C SER A 84 14.02 10.45 -8.72
N PHE A 85 14.86 11.20 -8.00
CA PHE A 85 15.08 12.62 -8.25
C PHE A 85 16.01 12.83 -9.44
N THR A 86 15.64 13.73 -10.34
CA THR A 86 16.48 14.22 -11.44
C THR A 86 16.88 15.65 -11.14
N ASN A 87 18.16 15.93 -10.88
CA ASN A 87 18.65 17.29 -10.59
C ASN A 87 17.87 18.02 -9.47
N LEU A 88 17.51 17.31 -8.39
CA LEU A 88 16.68 17.79 -7.27
C LEU A 88 15.18 17.96 -7.58
N GLU A 89 14.75 17.68 -8.81
CA GLU A 89 13.35 17.66 -9.19
C GLU A 89 12.79 16.24 -9.12
N LEU A 90 11.54 16.10 -8.71
CA LEU A 90 10.82 14.83 -8.70
C LEU A 90 9.45 15.04 -9.31
N LEU A 91 9.18 14.34 -10.41
CA LEU A 91 7.87 14.34 -11.07
C LEU A 91 7.17 13.04 -10.74
N ILE A 92 6.18 13.09 -9.85
CA ILE A 92 5.35 11.94 -9.51
C ILE A 92 4.14 11.95 -10.47
N PRO A 93 3.80 10.81 -11.12
CA PRO A 93 2.62 10.75 -11.96
C PRO A 93 1.34 10.90 -11.12
N GLU A 94 0.21 11.11 -11.79
CA GLU A 94 -1.10 11.15 -11.13
C GLU A 94 -1.32 9.88 -10.30
N VAL A 95 -1.81 10.07 -9.07
CA VAL A 95 -2.12 8.99 -8.14
C VAL A 95 -3.60 9.03 -7.76
N PRO A 96 -4.33 7.91 -7.85
CA PRO A 96 -5.68 7.85 -7.32
C PRO A 96 -5.62 7.88 -5.80
N ILE A 97 -6.50 8.67 -5.17
CA ILE A 97 -6.75 8.54 -3.73
C ILE A 97 -7.37 7.17 -3.48
N LYS A 98 -6.82 6.46 -2.50
CA LYS A 98 -7.31 5.14 -2.11
C LYS A 98 -8.00 5.21 -0.76
N GLU A 99 -8.89 4.26 -0.55
CA GLU A 99 -9.61 4.07 0.71
C GLU A 99 -9.33 2.66 1.24
N GLU A 100 -9.30 2.53 2.57
CA GLU A 100 -9.24 1.23 3.22
C GLU A 100 -10.49 0.42 2.91
N LEU A 101 -10.30 -0.84 2.54
CA LEU A 101 -11.35 -1.74 2.14
C LEU A 101 -11.08 -3.14 2.71
N ASP A 102 -12.09 -3.68 3.39
CA ASP A 102 -12.15 -5.07 3.78
C ASP A 102 -12.78 -5.90 2.66
N VAL A 103 -12.04 -6.91 2.20
CA VAL A 103 -12.48 -7.83 1.14
C VAL A 103 -12.44 -9.27 1.63
N ILE A 104 -13.26 -10.13 1.04
CA ILE A 104 -13.28 -11.56 1.29
C ILE A 104 -12.80 -12.28 0.02
N LEU A 105 -11.71 -13.03 0.16
CA LEU A 105 -11.26 -13.95 -0.88
C LEU A 105 -12.02 -15.28 -0.71
N VAL A 106 -12.65 -15.75 -1.78
CA VAL A 106 -13.36 -17.03 -1.83
C VAL A 106 -12.58 -17.97 -2.73
N PHE A 107 -12.09 -19.07 -2.18
CA PHE A 107 -11.28 -20.03 -2.92
C PHE A 107 -12.18 -21.13 -3.50
N GLN A 108 -12.13 -21.32 -4.81
CA GLN A 108 -12.93 -22.31 -5.52
C GLN A 108 -12.05 -23.28 -6.30
N SER A 109 -12.11 -24.56 -5.91
CA SER A 109 -11.41 -25.63 -6.60
C SER A 109 -12.01 -25.88 -7.99
N SER A 110 -11.18 -25.82 -9.03
CA SER A 110 -11.55 -26.13 -10.41
C SER A 110 -11.91 -27.61 -10.62
N THR A 111 -11.45 -28.49 -9.74
CA THR A 111 -11.69 -29.94 -9.78
C THR A 111 -12.85 -30.38 -8.88
N GLY A 112 -13.38 -29.49 -8.04
CA GLY A 112 -14.42 -29.79 -7.05
C GLY A 112 -13.92 -30.52 -5.80
N VAL A 113 -12.61 -30.70 -5.65
CA VAL A 113 -11.98 -31.28 -4.45
C VAL A 113 -11.43 -30.16 -3.57
N ASN A 114 -11.87 -30.10 -2.31
CA ASN A 114 -11.35 -29.17 -1.32
C ASN A 114 -10.17 -29.82 -0.59
N ASN A 115 -9.04 -29.12 -0.56
CA ASN A 115 -7.84 -29.46 0.19
C ASN A 115 -7.52 -28.30 1.13
N ASP A 116 -6.70 -28.54 2.15
CA ASP A 116 -6.14 -27.46 2.96
C ASP A 116 -5.29 -26.56 2.06
N LEU A 117 -5.42 -25.25 2.24
CA LEU A 117 -4.73 -24.24 1.43
C LEU A 117 -3.77 -23.46 2.31
N ASP A 118 -2.53 -23.34 1.87
CA ASP A 118 -1.57 -22.37 2.40
C ASP A 118 -1.51 -21.19 1.42
N ILE A 119 -1.99 -20.03 1.85
CA ILE A 119 -2.12 -18.84 1.01
C ILE A 119 -1.13 -17.78 1.49
N GLN A 120 -0.39 -17.21 0.54
CA GLN A 120 0.41 -16.02 0.72
C GLN A 120 -0.23 -14.87 -0.03
N ILE A 121 -0.46 -13.76 0.66
CA ILE A 121 -1.10 -12.56 0.11
C ILE A 121 -0.11 -11.40 0.21
N VAL A 122 0.08 -10.72 -0.91
CA VAL A 122 0.79 -9.44 -1.00
C VAL A 122 -0.18 -8.40 -1.53
N ALA A 123 -0.53 -7.44 -0.69
CA ALA A 123 -1.47 -6.38 -1.04
C ALA A 123 -0.92 -5.04 -0.56
N GLU A 124 -1.38 -3.97 -1.19
CA GLU A 124 -1.12 -2.62 -0.70
C GLU A 124 -1.96 -2.35 0.55
N SER A 125 -1.32 -1.81 1.59
CA SER A 125 -1.97 -1.41 2.83
C SER A 125 -1.31 -0.15 3.37
N MET A 126 -1.93 0.49 4.36
CA MET A 126 -1.28 1.61 5.06
C MET A 126 0.10 1.20 5.61
N ASP A 127 0.26 -0.04 6.06
CA ASP A 127 1.53 -0.55 6.57
C ASP A 127 2.49 -1.05 5.48
N CYS A 128 2.02 -1.18 4.24
CA CYS A 128 2.79 -1.56 3.05
C CYS A 128 2.60 -0.54 1.91
N PRO A 129 3.28 0.63 1.98
CA PRO A 129 3.18 1.63 0.92
C PRO A 129 3.92 1.20 -0.35
N LEU A 130 3.49 1.70 -1.50
CA LEU A 130 4.19 1.51 -2.77
C LEU A 130 5.54 2.26 -2.78
N LEU A 131 6.55 1.63 -3.39
CA LEU A 131 7.83 2.25 -3.70
C LEU A 131 7.76 2.94 -5.06
N TYR A 132 8.01 4.25 -5.07
CA TYR A 132 8.22 5.05 -6.26
C TYR A 132 9.72 5.09 -6.62
N GLU A 133 10.09 4.35 -7.66
CA GLU A 133 11.46 4.30 -8.18
C GLU A 133 11.43 4.25 -9.72
N ASN A 134 12.37 4.95 -10.36
CA ASN A 134 12.53 4.97 -11.82
C ASN A 134 11.24 5.32 -12.59
N GLY A 135 10.41 6.20 -12.04
CA GLY A 135 9.20 6.67 -12.71
C GLY A 135 7.94 5.82 -12.47
N THR A 136 8.04 4.70 -11.75
CA THR A 136 6.90 3.79 -11.54
C THR A 136 6.68 3.46 -10.07
N PHE A 137 5.41 3.29 -9.70
CA PHE A 137 5.03 2.71 -8.41
C PHE A 137 5.07 1.19 -8.49
N GLN A 138 5.66 0.56 -7.49
CA GLN A 138 5.79 -0.89 -7.40
C GLN A 138 5.69 -1.33 -5.94
N LEU A 139 5.13 -2.51 -5.70
CA LEU A 139 5.20 -3.12 -4.38
C LEU A 139 6.69 -3.36 -4.02
N PRO A 140 7.11 -3.05 -2.79
CA PRO A 140 8.50 -3.28 -2.39
C PRO A 140 8.87 -4.76 -2.56
N SER A 141 9.98 -5.05 -3.24
CA SER A 141 10.52 -6.41 -3.24
C SER A 141 11.07 -6.73 -1.84
N SER A 142 10.77 -7.95 -1.38
CA SER A 142 10.77 -8.41 0.02
C SER A 142 12.11 -8.38 0.80
N ILE A 143 13.14 -7.71 0.31
CA ILE A 143 14.50 -7.78 0.89
C ILE A 143 15.01 -6.42 1.43
N GLU A 144 14.44 -5.28 1.01
CA GLU A 144 14.91 -3.94 1.47
C GLU A 144 13.85 -3.12 2.24
N SER A 145 12.70 -3.70 2.56
CA SER A 145 11.61 -3.04 3.27
C SER A 145 11.01 -3.95 4.35
N PHE A 146 11.35 -3.68 5.61
CA PHE A 146 10.74 -4.28 6.81
C PHE A 146 9.22 -4.01 6.99
N GLU A 147 8.56 -3.46 5.98
CA GLU A 147 7.23 -2.87 6.11
C GLU A 147 6.13 -3.66 5.41
N CYS A 148 6.41 -4.22 4.23
CA CYS A 148 5.46 -5.08 3.54
C CYS A 148 5.67 -6.56 3.88
N ASN A 149 5.16 -6.97 5.04
CA ASN A 149 5.16 -8.40 5.37
C ASN A 149 4.01 -9.07 4.64
N PRO A 150 4.26 -10.09 3.80
CA PRO A 150 3.18 -10.88 3.23
C PRO A 150 2.32 -11.47 4.35
N GLN A 151 1.01 -11.46 4.14
CA GLN A 151 0.09 -12.15 5.03
C GLN A 151 0.05 -13.63 4.63
N PHE A 152 0.26 -14.51 5.61
CA PHE A 152 0.16 -15.95 5.42
C PHE A 152 -1.09 -16.44 6.13
N ILE A 153 -1.98 -17.08 5.37
CA ILE A 153 -3.28 -17.55 5.86
C ILE A 153 -3.41 -19.03 5.50
N GLY A 154 -3.66 -19.86 6.51
CA GLY A 154 -4.05 -21.25 6.31
C GLY A 154 -5.57 -21.36 6.28
N VAL A 155 -6.13 -21.98 5.23
CA VAL A 155 -7.58 -22.16 5.08
C VAL A 155 -7.87 -23.67 5.00
N PRO A 156 -8.50 -24.27 6.02
CA PRO A 156 -8.73 -25.71 6.07
C PRO A 156 -9.81 -26.16 5.07
N ALA A 157 -9.69 -27.38 4.55
CA ALA A 157 -10.62 -28.00 3.59
C ALA A 157 -12.06 -28.12 4.11
N SER A 158 -12.23 -28.11 5.44
CA SER A 158 -13.52 -28.19 6.11
C SER A 158 -14.35 -26.92 6.01
N GLU A 159 -13.74 -25.77 5.68
CA GLU A 159 -14.47 -24.54 5.43
C GLU A 159 -15.17 -24.61 4.07
N ASN A 160 -16.48 -24.28 4.06
CA ASN A 160 -17.25 -24.28 2.83
C ASN A 160 -18.21 -23.08 2.77
N PRO A 161 -17.98 -22.10 1.88
CA PRO A 161 -16.80 -21.99 1.01
C PRO A 161 -15.52 -21.72 1.82
N GLN A 162 -14.35 -22.10 1.29
CA GLN A 162 -13.04 -21.73 1.85
C GLN A 162 -12.83 -20.22 1.65
N GLN A 163 -12.62 -19.46 2.73
CA GLN A 163 -12.60 -17.99 2.70
C GLN A 163 -11.44 -17.40 3.50
N ALA A 164 -10.93 -16.26 3.06
CA ALA A 164 -9.98 -15.46 3.82
C ALA A 164 -10.36 -13.97 3.78
N PRO A 165 -10.63 -13.32 4.94
CA PRO A 165 -10.78 -11.88 5.00
C PRO A 165 -9.41 -11.20 4.88
N VAL A 166 -9.35 -10.08 4.14
CA VAL A 166 -8.14 -9.30 3.90
C VAL A 166 -8.50 -7.81 3.93
N THR A 167 -7.75 -7.03 4.69
CA THR A 167 -7.81 -5.55 4.64
C THR A 167 -6.75 -5.04 3.65
N THR A 168 -7.16 -4.20 2.71
CA THR A 168 -6.33 -3.67 1.62
C THR A 168 -6.75 -2.23 1.28
N LEU A 169 -6.07 -1.56 0.37
CA LEU A 169 -6.52 -0.28 -0.20
C LEU A 169 -7.28 -0.49 -1.53
N ALA A 170 -8.18 0.42 -1.89
CA ALA A 170 -8.86 0.46 -3.17
C ALA A 170 -8.87 1.88 -3.77
N PRO A 171 -8.61 2.07 -5.08
CA PRO A 171 -8.26 1.06 -6.06
C PRO A 171 -6.80 0.58 -5.90
N SER A 172 -6.56 -0.73 -5.96
CA SER A 172 -5.20 -1.29 -5.88
C SER A 172 -5.07 -2.64 -6.59
N GLN A 173 -3.91 -3.27 -6.44
CA GLN A 173 -3.65 -4.62 -6.92
C GLN A 173 -3.24 -5.50 -5.74
N MET A 174 -3.74 -6.73 -5.72
CA MET A 174 -3.35 -7.76 -4.76
C MET A 174 -2.84 -8.99 -5.52
N GLU A 175 -1.72 -9.54 -5.04
CA GLU A 175 -1.18 -10.82 -5.48
C GLU A 175 -1.53 -11.89 -4.46
N VAL A 176 -2.11 -12.99 -4.94
CA VAL A 176 -2.51 -14.15 -4.14
C VAL A 176 -1.77 -15.37 -4.67
N SER A 177 -0.94 -15.97 -3.82
CA SER A 177 -0.20 -17.20 -4.12
C SER A 177 -0.75 -18.34 -3.27
N ILE A 178 -1.23 -19.40 -3.90
CA ILE A 178 -1.83 -20.57 -3.25
C ILE A 178 -0.87 -21.74 -3.39
N PHE A 179 -0.45 -22.31 -2.27
CA PHE A 179 0.31 -23.55 -2.22
C PHE A 179 -0.60 -24.72 -1.81
N ASN A 180 -0.64 -25.74 -2.65
CA ASN A 180 -1.48 -26.94 -2.45
C ASN A 180 -0.66 -28.19 -2.05
N GLY A 181 0.56 -28.00 -1.54
CA GLY A 181 1.50 -29.09 -1.21
C GLY A 181 2.38 -29.57 -2.37
N THR A 182 1.99 -29.33 -3.62
CA THR A 182 2.72 -29.81 -4.82
C THR A 182 3.12 -28.70 -5.79
N SER A 183 2.36 -27.61 -5.84
CA SER A 183 2.56 -26.48 -6.73
C SER A 183 2.11 -25.17 -6.08
N THR A 184 2.67 -24.06 -6.56
CA THR A 184 2.19 -22.71 -6.24
C THR A 184 1.49 -22.12 -7.46
N THR A 185 0.26 -21.66 -7.28
CA THR A 185 -0.48 -20.89 -8.29
C THR A 185 -0.55 -19.44 -7.83
N THR A 186 -0.13 -18.51 -8.68
CA THR A 186 -0.18 -17.07 -8.38
C THR A 186 -1.22 -16.39 -9.26
N SER A 187 -2.09 -15.60 -8.64
CA SER A 187 -3.09 -14.78 -9.30
C SER A 187 -2.93 -13.33 -8.89
N THR A 188 -3.17 -12.44 -9.84
CA THR A 188 -3.26 -11.00 -9.59
C THR A 188 -4.72 -10.59 -9.71
N ILE A 189 -5.23 -9.90 -8.70
CA ILE A 189 -6.58 -9.32 -8.69
C ILE A 189 -6.50 -7.80 -8.59
N GLN A 190 -7.37 -7.13 -9.34
CA GLN A 190 -7.59 -5.69 -9.23
C GLN A 190 -8.64 -5.46 -8.14
N ILE A 191 -8.28 -4.69 -7.13
CA ILE A 191 -9.17 -4.31 -6.04
C ILE A 191 -9.84 -3.00 -6.42
N ASP A 192 -11.16 -2.99 -6.49
CA ASP A 192 -11.97 -1.78 -6.70
C ASP A 192 -12.79 -1.45 -5.44
N ALA A 193 -13.25 -0.20 -5.35
CA ALA A 193 -13.93 0.30 -4.15
C ALA A 193 -15.34 -0.30 -3.92
N ASN A 194 -15.91 -0.97 -4.92
CA ASN A 194 -17.29 -1.47 -4.90
C ASN A 194 -17.37 -2.99 -4.72
N THR A 195 -16.26 -3.71 -4.92
CA THR A 195 -16.20 -5.17 -4.85
C THR A 195 -15.66 -5.63 -3.50
N GLN A 196 -16.53 -6.26 -2.72
CA GLN A 196 -16.22 -6.81 -1.40
C GLN A 196 -15.78 -8.28 -1.42
N THR A 197 -16.03 -8.99 -2.52
CA THR A 197 -15.78 -10.43 -2.61
C THR A 197 -15.09 -10.78 -3.92
N TYR A 198 -13.95 -11.48 -3.85
CA TYR A 198 -13.18 -11.91 -5.00
C TYR A 198 -13.10 -13.44 -5.02
N VAL A 199 -13.47 -14.05 -6.15
CA VAL A 199 -13.38 -15.51 -6.33
C VAL A 199 -12.04 -15.87 -6.96
N ILE A 200 -11.26 -16.68 -6.26
CA ILE A 200 -9.96 -17.18 -6.71
C ILE A 200 -10.10 -18.65 -7.08
N ASN A 201 -9.95 -18.93 -8.37
CA ASN A 201 -9.97 -20.30 -8.88
C ASN A 201 -8.58 -20.93 -8.77
N TYR A 202 -8.52 -22.18 -8.31
CA TYR A 202 -7.27 -22.93 -8.17
C TYR A 202 -7.40 -24.41 -8.55
#